data_AF-A0A8C9T6V7-F1
#
_entry.id   AF-A0A8C9T6V7-F1
#
_cell.length_a   1.000
_cell.length_b   1.000
_cell.length_c   1.000
_cell.angle_alpha   90.00
_cell.angle_beta   90.00
_cell.angle_gamma   90.00
#
_symmetry.space_group_name_H-M   'P 1'
#
loop_
_entity.id
_entity.type
_entity.pdbx_description
1 polymer ?
#
loop_
_entity_poly.entity_id
_entity_poly.type
_entity_poly.pdbx_seq_one_letter_code
_entity_poly.pdbx_strand_id
1 'polypeptide(L)'
;MRVWIVFLLCLAGKALTAPDLEVGTNPVQVETGEFDEAIEVVEDVVAENPCLNHHCKKGKVCEVDDSNTPMCVCQDPSTCPTSAGEFEHVCGTDNKTYDSSCHFFASKCALEGTKKGHKLHLDYIGPCKYIAPCLDNELSEFPLRMRDWLKNVLVTLYERDEDHNLLTEKQKLKVKKIYENEKRLQAGEHSLDLLAHDFEKNYNMYIFPVHWQFGQLDQHPVDGYLSHTELAPLRAPLIPMEHCTTRFFEQCDADADKYIALEEWATCFGIKEQDIDKDLIF
;
A
#
# COMPACT_ATOMS: atom_id res chain seq x y z
N MET A 1 15.87 55.40 9.62
CA MET A 1 15.51 56.34 10.70
C MET A 1 14.02 56.66 10.59
N ARG A 2 13.28 56.44 11.70
CA ARG A 2 12.05 57.15 12.15
C ARG A 2 10.85 57.10 11.18
N VAL A 3 9.85 56.22 11.36
CA VAL A 3 8.75 56.25 12.37
C VAL A 3 8.12 57.64 12.50
N TRP A 4 6.84 57.78 12.17
CA TRP A 4 5.85 58.55 12.94
C TRP A 4 4.49 57.84 12.91
N ILE A 5 4.10 57.35 14.09
CA ILE A 5 2.75 56.97 14.54
C ILE A 5 2.02 58.25 14.97
N VAL A 6 0.69 58.17 15.11
CA VAL A 6 -0.22 58.87 16.07
C VAL A 6 -1.40 59.52 15.31
N PHE A 7 -2.68 59.46 15.68
CA PHE A 7 -3.54 58.65 16.59
C PHE A 7 -4.92 59.38 16.61
N LEU A 8 -5.94 58.71 17.18
CA LEU A 8 -7.22 59.23 17.75
C LEU A 8 -8.33 59.64 16.76
N LEU A 9 -9.45 58.89 16.68
CA LEU A 9 -10.60 58.76 17.62
C LEU A 9 -11.51 60.01 17.67
N CYS A 10 -12.79 59.84 17.33
CA CYS A 10 -13.90 60.08 18.27
C CYS A 10 -15.27 59.62 17.73
N LEU A 11 -16.06 59.12 18.69
CA LEU A 11 -17.43 58.59 18.65
C LEU A 11 -18.48 59.73 18.66
N ALA A 12 -19.71 59.46 18.19
CA ALA A 12 -20.99 59.71 18.90
C ALA A 12 -22.21 59.56 17.95
N GLY A 13 -23.32 58.99 18.46
CA GLY A 13 -24.54 58.66 17.70
C GLY A 13 -25.82 59.45 18.04
N LYS A 14 -26.96 58.72 17.95
CA LYS A 14 -28.41 59.06 18.10
C LYS A 14 -29.11 59.47 16.79
N ALA A 15 -30.03 58.67 16.22
CA ALA A 15 -31.37 58.19 16.64
C ALA A 15 -32.51 59.16 16.28
N LEU A 16 -33.47 58.70 15.45
CA LEU A 16 -34.84 59.21 15.35
C LEU A 16 -35.82 58.05 15.03
N THR A 17 -37.03 58.22 15.53
CA THR A 17 -38.04 57.24 15.96
C THR A 17 -39.20 57.01 14.98
N ALA A 18 -40.01 55.99 15.29
CA ALA A 18 -41.22 55.47 14.61
C ALA A 18 -42.42 56.45 14.53
N PRO A 19 -43.57 55.98 13.98
CA PRO A 19 -44.69 55.78 14.90
C PRO A 19 -45.50 54.48 14.73
N ASP A 20 -46.21 54.19 15.83
CA ASP A 20 -47.00 53.02 16.22
C ASP A 20 -48.32 52.78 15.50
N LEU A 21 -48.87 51.57 15.70
CA LEU A 21 -50.29 51.37 16.05
C LEU A 21 -50.47 50.08 16.87
N GLU A 22 -50.90 50.27 18.12
CA GLU A 22 -51.32 49.24 19.10
C GLU A 22 -52.73 48.68 18.78
N VAL A 23 -53.08 47.53 19.40
CA VAL A 23 -54.20 47.41 20.37
C VAL A 23 -54.42 45.93 20.76
N GLY A 24 -54.54 45.68 22.06
CA GLY A 24 -55.52 44.70 22.59
C GLY A 24 -54.98 43.59 23.50
N THR A 25 -54.86 43.88 24.79
CA THR A 25 -54.65 42.90 25.88
C THR A 25 -55.94 42.18 26.30
N ASN A 26 -55.83 40.91 26.70
CA ASN A 26 -56.73 40.30 27.69
C ASN A 26 -55.98 39.17 28.42
N PRO A 27 -55.99 39.09 29.78
CA PRO A 27 -55.23 38.08 30.51
C PRO A 27 -56.11 36.87 30.85
N VAL A 28 -55.61 35.66 30.55
CA VAL A 28 -56.13 34.42 31.15
C VAL A 28 -54.95 33.77 31.85
N GLN A 29 -55.01 33.74 33.18
CA GLN A 29 -54.07 33.00 34.02
C GLN A 29 -54.36 31.51 33.87
N VAL A 30 -53.36 30.73 33.47
CA VAL A 30 -53.37 29.27 33.57
C VAL A 30 -52.22 28.90 34.49
N GLU A 31 -52.56 28.51 35.72
CA GLU A 31 -51.64 27.81 36.61
C GLU A 31 -51.23 26.50 35.93
N THR A 32 -49.92 26.30 35.72
CA THR A 32 -49.36 25.01 35.36
C THR A 32 -48.33 24.67 36.43
N GLY A 33 -48.63 23.56 37.12
CA GLY A 33 -47.90 23.09 38.28
C GLY A 33 -46.45 22.73 37.97
N GLU A 34 -45.65 22.92 39.01
CA GLU A 34 -44.28 22.44 39.18
C GLU A 34 -44.27 20.91 39.03
N PHE A 35 -43.66 20.42 37.95
CA PHE A 35 -43.37 19.01 37.73
C PHE A 35 -41.85 18.88 37.56
N ASP A 36 -41.16 18.77 38.70
CA ASP A 36 -39.76 18.36 38.75
C ASP A 36 -39.66 16.86 38.42
N GLU A 37 -39.79 16.52 37.13
CA GLU A 37 -39.31 15.23 36.64
C GLU A 37 -37.85 15.40 36.22
N ALA A 38 -36.95 14.98 37.10
CA ALA A 38 -35.56 14.76 36.77
C ALA A 38 -35.49 13.73 35.64
N ILE A 39 -35.16 14.20 34.43
CA ILE A 39 -34.77 13.33 33.32
C ILE A 39 -33.44 12.70 33.74
N GLU A 40 -33.46 11.45 34.17
CA GLU A 40 -32.25 10.63 34.22
C GLU A 40 -31.73 10.53 32.79
N VAL A 41 -30.67 11.31 32.51
CA VAL A 41 -29.84 11.07 31.33
C VAL A 41 -29.15 9.74 31.58
N VAL A 42 -29.76 8.65 31.12
CA VAL A 42 -29.08 7.38 30.96
C VAL A 42 -27.97 7.68 29.95
N GLU A 43 -26.73 7.76 30.42
CA GLU A 43 -25.57 7.66 29.54
C GLU A 43 -25.66 6.26 28.92
N ASP A 44 -26.31 6.17 27.75
CA ASP A 44 -26.18 5.01 26.88
C ASP A 44 -24.69 4.84 26.64
N VAL A 45 -24.11 3.83 27.29
CA VAL A 45 -22.75 3.38 27.00
C VAL A 45 -22.81 2.88 25.56
N VAL A 46 -22.49 3.74 24.60
CA VAL A 46 -22.42 3.36 23.20
C VAL A 46 -21.37 2.27 23.14
N ALA A 47 -21.81 1.01 23.03
CA ALA A 47 -20.93 -0.12 22.86
C ALA A 47 -20.09 0.19 21.61
N GLU A 48 -18.79 0.43 21.81
CA GLU A 48 -17.88 0.69 20.70
C GLU A 48 -18.00 -0.47 19.72
N ASN A 49 -18.23 -0.15 18.43
CA ASN A 49 -18.37 -1.18 17.41
C ASN A 49 -17.07 -2.02 17.38
N PRO A 50 -17.13 -3.33 17.70
CA PRO A 50 -15.95 -4.20 17.75
C PRO A 50 -15.14 -4.25 16.45
N CYS A 51 -15.76 -3.92 15.32
CA CYS A 51 -15.12 -3.89 14.02
C CYS A 51 -14.26 -2.64 13.74
N LEU A 52 -14.32 -1.59 14.57
CA LEU A 52 -13.55 -0.36 14.33
C LEU A 52 -12.03 -0.58 14.30
N ASN A 53 -11.53 -1.49 15.15
CA ASN A 53 -10.11 -1.82 15.25
C ASN A 53 -9.80 -3.26 14.81
N HIS A 54 -10.77 -3.97 14.21
CA HIS A 54 -10.61 -5.35 13.77
C HIS A 54 -10.33 -5.41 12.26
N HIS A 55 -9.07 -5.64 11.90
CA HIS A 55 -8.66 -5.71 10.49
C HIS A 55 -8.79 -7.12 9.92
N CYS A 56 -9.53 -7.24 8.82
CA CYS A 56 -9.68 -8.47 8.07
C CYS A 56 -8.64 -8.61 6.96
N LYS A 57 -8.41 -9.85 6.51
CA LYS A 57 -7.58 -10.12 5.32
C LYS A 57 -8.19 -9.48 4.07
N LYS A 58 -7.37 -9.28 3.03
CA LYS A 58 -7.83 -8.73 1.74
C LYS A 58 -9.04 -9.48 1.19
N GLY A 59 -10.04 -8.73 0.73
CA GLY A 59 -11.31 -9.26 0.22
C GLY A 59 -12.32 -9.64 1.30
N LYS A 60 -12.01 -9.42 2.58
CA LYS A 60 -12.93 -9.59 3.70
C LYS A 60 -13.19 -8.26 4.40
N VAL A 61 -14.40 -8.14 4.96
CA VAL A 61 -14.83 -7.02 5.81
C VAL A 61 -15.25 -7.55 7.17
N CYS A 62 -15.13 -6.71 8.20
CA CYS A 62 -15.57 -7.06 9.54
C CYS A 62 -17.06 -6.79 9.69
N GLU A 63 -17.79 -7.79 10.14
CA GLU A 63 -19.18 -7.70 10.58
C GLU A 63 -19.30 -8.24 12.00
N VAL A 64 -20.31 -7.82 12.75
CA VAL A 64 -20.58 -8.35 14.10
C VAL A 64 -21.64 -9.43 14.03
N ASP A 65 -21.45 -10.52 14.77
CA ASP A 65 -22.46 -11.57 14.90
C ASP A 65 -23.54 -11.23 15.94
N ASP A 66 -24.50 -12.14 16.13
CA ASP A 66 -25.59 -11.99 17.12
C ASP A 66 -25.10 -11.86 18.57
N SER A 67 -23.84 -12.24 18.84
CA SER A 67 -23.20 -12.15 20.15
C SER A 67 -22.32 -10.90 20.31
N ASN A 68 -22.39 -9.95 19.38
CA ASN A 68 -21.54 -8.77 19.33
C ASN A 68 -20.04 -9.11 19.21
N THR A 69 -19.72 -10.23 18.55
CA THR A 69 -18.34 -10.67 18.28
C THR A 69 -17.96 -10.30 16.84
N PRO A 70 -16.78 -9.66 16.61
CA PRO A 70 -16.34 -9.33 15.26
C PRO A 70 -15.95 -10.59 14.47
N MET A 71 -16.43 -10.70 13.24
CA MET A 71 -16.15 -11.78 12.29
C MET A 71 -15.80 -11.24 10.91
N CYS A 72 -14.83 -11.86 10.24
CA CYS A 72 -14.44 -11.50 8.89
C CYS A 72 -15.21 -12.30 7.85
N VAL A 73 -16.11 -11.63 7.13
CA VAL A 73 -16.88 -12.21 6.02
C VAL A 73 -16.35 -11.70 4.68
N CYS A 74 -16.61 -12.41 3.59
CA CYS A 74 -16.21 -11.93 2.27
C CYS A 74 -16.93 -10.63 1.92
N GLN A 75 -16.18 -9.67 1.40
CA GLN A 75 -16.72 -8.41 0.92
C GLN A 75 -17.60 -8.66 -0.33
N ASP A 76 -18.74 -8.00 -0.40
CA ASP A 76 -19.54 -7.95 -1.62
C ASP A 76 -18.86 -7.02 -2.65
N PRO A 77 -18.54 -7.49 -3.87
CA PRO A 77 -17.93 -6.65 -4.90
C PRO A 77 -18.71 -5.36 -5.21
N SER A 78 -20.03 -5.33 -5.02
CA SER A 78 -20.86 -4.14 -5.25
C SER A 78 -20.61 -3.01 -4.23
N THR A 79 -19.97 -3.31 -3.10
CA THR A 79 -19.58 -2.33 -2.07
C THR A 79 -18.22 -1.70 -2.34
N CYS A 80 -17.48 -2.21 -3.33
CA CYS A 80 -16.20 -1.64 -3.70
C CYS A 80 -16.40 -0.27 -4.37
N PRO A 81 -15.49 0.69 -4.13
CA PRO A 81 -15.51 1.98 -4.83
C PRO A 81 -15.43 1.78 -6.34
N THR A 82 -16.21 2.56 -7.09
CA THR A 82 -16.15 2.58 -8.55
C THR A 82 -14.78 3.08 -9.01
N SER A 83 -14.19 2.40 -9.97
CA SER A 83 -12.90 2.78 -10.54
C SER A 83 -12.97 4.14 -11.24
N ALA A 84 -12.10 5.07 -10.85
CA ALA A 84 -12.04 6.41 -11.43
C ALA A 84 -11.28 6.48 -12.76
N GLY A 85 -10.45 5.48 -13.07
CA GLY A 85 -9.68 5.41 -14.31
C GLY A 85 -9.09 4.02 -14.59
N GLU A 86 -8.59 3.83 -15.82
CA GLU A 86 -8.09 2.53 -16.27
C GLU A 86 -6.90 2.00 -15.46
N PHE A 87 -6.12 2.88 -14.83
CA PHE A 87 -4.96 2.49 -14.00
C PHE A 87 -5.36 1.84 -12.66
N GLU A 88 -6.62 1.97 -12.24
CA GLU A 88 -7.13 1.32 -11.02
C GLU A 88 -7.56 -0.12 -11.26
N HIS A 89 -7.79 -0.50 -12.53
CA HIS A 89 -8.09 -1.87 -12.91
C HIS A 89 -6.95 -2.82 -12.57
N VAL A 90 -7.27 -4.11 -12.52
CA VAL A 90 -6.27 -5.17 -12.30
C VAL A 90 -6.55 -6.37 -13.18
N CYS A 91 -5.51 -7.14 -13.51
CA CYS A 91 -5.63 -8.39 -14.26
C CYS A 91 -5.43 -9.60 -13.34
N GLY A 92 -6.34 -10.57 -13.40
CA GLY A 92 -6.20 -11.85 -12.73
C GLY A 92 -5.44 -12.88 -13.57
N THR A 93 -4.94 -13.94 -12.93
CA THR A 93 -4.30 -15.09 -13.62
C THR A 93 -5.24 -15.87 -14.54
N ASP A 94 -6.54 -15.61 -14.48
CA ASP A 94 -7.54 -16.10 -15.43
C ASP A 94 -7.70 -15.19 -16.66
N ASN A 95 -6.78 -14.24 -16.85
CA ASN A 95 -6.77 -13.24 -17.93
C ASN A 95 -8.06 -12.41 -17.99
N LYS A 96 -8.66 -12.19 -16.82
CA LYS A 96 -9.85 -11.35 -16.65
C LYS A 96 -9.46 -10.02 -16.01
N THR A 97 -9.90 -8.92 -16.62
CA THR A 97 -9.80 -7.58 -16.02
C THR A 97 -10.89 -7.41 -14.96
N TYR A 98 -10.49 -6.92 -13.79
CA TYR A 98 -11.36 -6.53 -12.70
C TYR A 98 -11.30 -5.02 -12.50
N ASP A 99 -12.42 -4.42 -12.09
CA ASP A 99 -12.55 -2.96 -12.02
C ASP A 99 -11.57 -2.34 -11.02
N SER A 100 -11.26 -3.03 -9.93
CA SER A 100 -10.17 -2.65 -9.04
C SER A 100 -9.63 -3.83 -8.23
N SER A 101 -8.53 -3.60 -7.51
CA SER A 101 -7.99 -4.52 -6.51
C SER A 101 -9.06 -4.99 -5.52
N CYS A 102 -9.96 -4.10 -5.08
CA CYS A 102 -11.09 -4.45 -4.21
C CYS A 102 -11.99 -5.51 -4.87
N HIS A 103 -12.45 -5.26 -6.10
CA HIS A 103 -13.32 -6.16 -6.84
C HIS A 103 -12.67 -7.54 -7.07
N PHE A 104 -11.36 -7.56 -7.36
CA PHE A 104 -10.59 -8.78 -7.50
C PHE A 104 -10.58 -9.59 -6.20
N PHE A 105 -10.18 -8.99 -5.08
CA PHE A 105 -10.06 -9.71 -3.80
C PHE A 105 -11.42 -10.14 -3.23
N ALA A 106 -12.47 -9.32 -3.40
CA ALA A 106 -13.85 -9.71 -3.07
C ALA A 106 -14.29 -10.94 -3.89
N SER A 107 -14.04 -10.92 -5.20
CA SER A 107 -14.34 -12.06 -6.09
C SER A 107 -13.52 -13.31 -5.74
N LYS A 108 -12.25 -13.15 -5.39
CA LYS A 108 -11.39 -14.27 -4.94
C LYS A 108 -11.88 -14.85 -3.62
N CYS A 109 -12.30 -14.01 -2.68
CA CYS A 109 -12.84 -14.45 -1.39
C CYS A 109 -14.08 -15.34 -1.55
N ALA A 110 -15.01 -14.96 -2.45
CA ALA A 110 -16.20 -15.77 -2.74
C ALA A 110 -15.87 -17.17 -3.31
N LEU A 111 -14.63 -17.40 -3.77
CA LEU A 111 -14.12 -18.67 -4.27
C LEU A 111 -13.22 -19.40 -3.26
N GLU A 112 -13.08 -18.91 -2.03
CA GLU A 112 -12.26 -19.53 -0.99
C GLU A 112 -12.68 -20.99 -0.74
N GLY A 113 -11.69 -21.89 -0.59
CA GLY A 113 -11.91 -23.34 -0.47
C GLY A 113 -12.19 -24.07 -1.79
N THR A 114 -12.31 -23.38 -2.92
CA THR A 114 -12.47 -24.00 -4.24
C THR A 114 -11.13 -24.10 -4.99
N LYS A 115 -10.98 -25.12 -5.86
CA LYS A 115 -9.81 -25.24 -6.75
C LYS A 115 -9.59 -24.00 -7.63
N LYS A 116 -10.67 -23.31 -7.99
CA LYS A 116 -10.60 -22.08 -8.80
C LYS A 116 -10.03 -20.92 -7.98
N GLY A 117 -10.51 -20.73 -6.75
CA GLY A 117 -10.01 -19.69 -5.84
C GLY A 117 -8.54 -19.88 -5.48
N HIS A 118 -8.10 -21.13 -5.28
CA HIS A 118 -6.68 -21.45 -5.03
C HIS A 118 -5.76 -21.10 -6.20
N LYS A 119 -6.24 -21.11 -7.45
CA LYS A 119 -5.44 -20.78 -8.64
C LYS A 119 -5.59 -19.32 -9.10
N LEU A 120 -6.56 -18.60 -8.53
CA LEU A 120 -6.85 -17.23 -8.90
C LEU A 120 -5.92 -16.29 -8.11
N HIS A 121 -5.00 -15.64 -8.79
CA HIS A 121 -4.10 -14.65 -8.21
C HIS A 121 -4.18 -13.34 -8.98
N LEU A 122 -3.78 -12.26 -8.30
CA LEU A 122 -3.59 -10.99 -8.96
C LEU A 122 -2.33 -11.13 -9.80
N ASP A 123 -2.43 -10.99 -11.11
CA ASP A 123 -1.28 -11.13 -11.99
C ASP A 123 -0.51 -9.81 -12.03
N TYR A 124 -1.17 -8.71 -12.39
CA TYR A 124 -0.57 -7.38 -12.42
C TYR A 124 -1.63 -6.27 -12.31
N ILE A 125 -1.13 -5.06 -12.01
CA ILE A 125 -1.94 -3.84 -11.91
C ILE A 125 -2.15 -3.25 -13.31
N GLY A 126 -3.35 -2.79 -13.59
CA GLY A 126 -3.83 -2.36 -14.90
C GLY A 126 -4.74 -3.41 -15.56
N PRO A 127 -5.40 -3.05 -16.68
CA PRO A 127 -6.26 -3.97 -17.42
C PRO A 127 -5.46 -5.09 -18.08
N CYS A 128 -6.10 -6.23 -18.35
CA CYS A 128 -5.44 -7.32 -19.04
C CYS A 128 -4.92 -6.89 -20.43
N LYS A 129 -3.72 -7.36 -20.77
CA LYS A 129 -2.93 -6.97 -21.94
C LYS A 129 -2.30 -8.22 -22.53
N TYR A 130 -1.86 -8.13 -23.79
CA TYR A 130 -1.02 -9.17 -24.35
C TYR A 130 0.35 -9.16 -23.67
N ILE A 131 0.79 -10.31 -23.16
CA ILE A 131 2.12 -10.51 -22.59
C ILE A 131 2.90 -11.39 -23.59
N ALA A 132 4.01 -10.86 -24.10
CA ALA A 132 4.88 -11.61 -24.98
C ALA A 132 5.51 -12.80 -24.22
N PRO A 133 5.73 -13.95 -24.88
CA PRO A 133 6.44 -15.05 -24.25
C PRO A 133 7.87 -14.64 -23.92
N CYS A 134 8.32 -14.95 -22.71
CA CYS A 134 9.71 -14.75 -22.31
C CYS A 134 10.62 -15.76 -23.00
N LEU A 135 11.55 -15.30 -23.83
CA LEU A 135 12.52 -16.14 -24.53
C LEU A 135 13.65 -16.59 -23.58
N ASP A 136 14.38 -17.65 -23.95
CA ASP A 136 15.43 -18.21 -23.09
C ASP A 136 16.61 -17.26 -22.87
N ASN A 137 16.97 -16.48 -23.91
CA ASN A 137 18.00 -15.45 -23.78
C ASN A 137 17.53 -14.35 -22.83
N GLU A 138 16.30 -13.88 -22.97
CA GLU A 138 15.71 -12.86 -22.09
C GLU A 138 15.69 -13.32 -20.63
N LEU A 139 15.29 -14.57 -20.40
CA LEU A 139 15.25 -15.17 -19.08
C LEU A 139 16.64 -15.21 -18.42
N SER A 140 17.69 -15.51 -19.19
CA SER A 140 19.07 -15.51 -18.69
C SER A 140 19.59 -14.12 -18.34
N GLU A 141 19.07 -13.08 -18.97
CA GLU A 141 19.43 -11.68 -18.71
C GLU A 141 18.66 -11.08 -17.52
N PHE A 142 17.43 -11.54 -17.31
CA PHE A 142 16.49 -11.02 -16.32
C PHE A 142 17.10 -10.81 -14.92
N PRO A 143 17.76 -11.81 -14.27
CA PRO A 143 18.27 -11.61 -12.91
C PRO A 143 19.36 -10.53 -12.81
N LEU A 144 20.16 -10.34 -13.85
CA LEU A 144 21.20 -9.30 -13.87
C LEU A 144 20.57 -7.90 -13.93
N ARG A 145 19.60 -7.73 -14.85
CA ARG A 145 18.89 -6.46 -15.05
C ARG A 145 18.03 -6.09 -13.85
N MET A 146 17.28 -7.05 -13.32
CA MET A 146 16.44 -6.86 -12.14
C MET A 146 17.28 -6.48 -10.93
N ARG A 147 18.40 -7.17 -10.67
CA ARG A 147 19.27 -6.87 -9.53
C ARG A 147 19.88 -5.46 -9.60
N ASP A 148 20.32 -5.02 -10.77
CA ASP A 148 20.78 -3.63 -10.98
C ASP A 148 19.64 -2.63 -10.78
N TRP A 149 18.45 -2.93 -11.32
CA TRP A 149 17.25 -2.12 -11.13
C TRP A 149 16.90 -1.96 -9.65
N LEU A 150 16.90 -3.03 -8.85
CA LEU A 150 16.62 -2.97 -7.40
C LEU A 150 17.58 -2.03 -6.66
N LYS A 151 18.89 -2.15 -6.94
CA LYS A 151 19.91 -1.24 -6.38
C LYS A 151 19.59 0.21 -6.73
N ASN A 152 19.28 0.50 -7.99
CA ASN A 152 19.04 1.86 -8.47
C ASN A 152 17.73 2.45 -7.92
N VAL A 153 16.65 1.66 -7.85
CA VAL A 153 15.39 2.05 -7.19
C VAL A 153 15.66 2.49 -5.77
N LEU A 154 16.40 1.68 -5.01
CA LEU A 154 16.68 1.96 -3.61
C LEU A 154 17.54 3.23 -3.43
N VAL A 155 18.52 3.43 -4.29
CA VAL A 155 19.33 4.67 -4.32
C VAL A 155 18.45 5.89 -4.64
N THR A 156 17.58 5.80 -5.64
CA THR A 156 16.66 6.89 -5.98
C THR A 156 15.66 7.18 -4.87
N LEU A 157 15.17 6.17 -4.14
CA LEU A 157 14.34 6.37 -2.95
C LEU A 157 15.09 7.16 -1.89
N TYR A 158 16.35 6.80 -1.62
CA TYR A 158 17.20 7.53 -0.66
C TYR A 158 17.46 8.99 -1.07
N GLU A 159 17.70 9.26 -2.35
CA GLU A 159 17.89 10.63 -2.85
C GLU A 159 16.63 11.51 -2.70
N ARG A 160 15.44 10.92 -2.79
CA ARG A 160 14.15 11.62 -2.70
C ARG A 160 13.60 11.75 -1.29
N ASP A 161 14.19 11.06 -0.32
CA ASP A 161 13.68 10.96 1.03
C ASP A 161 14.03 12.19 1.90
N GLU A 162 13.61 13.37 1.43
CA GLU A 162 13.83 14.65 2.11
C GLU A 162 13.09 14.70 3.47
N ASP A 163 11.88 14.12 3.53
CA ASP A 163 10.97 14.18 4.69
C ASP A 163 11.01 12.93 5.60
N HIS A 164 11.91 11.97 5.37
CA HIS A 164 12.06 10.75 6.18
C HIS A 164 10.80 9.87 6.22
N ASN A 165 10.07 9.82 5.11
CA ASN A 165 8.83 9.06 4.98
C ASN A 165 8.95 7.86 4.02
N LEU A 166 10.05 7.72 3.28
CA LEU A 166 10.23 6.62 2.32
C LEU A 166 11.06 5.47 2.89
N LEU A 167 12.08 5.78 3.69
CA LEU A 167 12.99 4.79 4.27
C LEU A 167 13.11 4.98 5.77
N THR A 168 13.17 3.87 6.51
CA THR A 168 13.48 3.92 7.95
C THR A 168 14.92 4.34 8.19
N GLU A 169 15.24 4.90 9.35
CA GLU A 169 16.61 5.32 9.71
C GLU A 169 17.66 4.21 9.51
N LYS A 170 17.29 2.96 9.83
CA LYS A 170 18.16 1.80 9.62
C LYS A 170 18.38 1.52 8.13
N GLN A 171 17.31 1.58 7.32
CA GLN A 171 17.40 1.40 5.87
C GLN A 171 18.27 2.51 5.26
N LYS A 172 18.03 3.79 5.61
CA LYS A 172 18.83 4.93 5.15
C LYS A 172 20.31 4.74 5.40
N LEU A 173 20.71 4.26 6.58
CA LEU A 173 22.13 4.03 6.88
C LEU A 173 22.75 2.95 5.98
N LYS A 174 21.99 1.93 5.60
CA LYS A 174 22.44 0.89 4.66
C LYS A 174 22.54 1.46 3.25
N VAL A 175 21.53 2.19 2.77
CA VAL A 175 21.52 2.78 1.41
C VAL A 175 22.56 3.88 1.27
N LYS A 176 22.79 4.69 2.30
CA LYS A 176 23.83 5.73 2.33
C LYS A 176 25.20 5.15 1.97
N LYS A 177 25.55 3.98 2.52
CA LYS A 177 26.82 3.29 2.21
C LYS A 177 26.92 2.86 0.74
N ILE A 178 25.79 2.57 0.09
CA ILE A 178 25.74 2.26 -1.34
C ILE A 178 25.85 3.56 -2.14
N TYR A 179 25.07 4.58 -1.79
CA TYR A 179 25.01 5.87 -2.47
C TYR A 179 26.37 6.59 -2.52
N GLU A 180 27.06 6.68 -1.38
CA GLU A 180 28.35 7.35 -1.22
C GLU A 180 29.54 6.57 -1.79
N ASN A 181 29.34 5.33 -2.25
CA ASN A 181 30.44 4.50 -2.74
C ASN A 181 30.88 4.94 -4.14
N GLU A 182 32.12 5.41 -4.27
CA GLU A 182 32.70 5.85 -5.55
C GLU A 182 32.76 4.75 -6.62
N LYS A 183 32.77 3.48 -6.22
CA LYS A 183 32.79 2.32 -7.13
C LYS A 183 31.39 1.89 -7.59
N ARG A 184 30.32 2.53 -7.09
CA ARG A 184 28.94 2.22 -7.49
C ARG A 184 28.76 2.48 -8.98
N LEU A 185 28.35 1.46 -9.72
CA LEU A 185 27.85 1.61 -11.07
C LEU A 185 26.57 2.46 -11.05
N GLN A 186 26.61 3.63 -11.71
CA GLN A 186 25.47 4.55 -11.83
C GLN A 186 24.36 3.95 -12.69
N ALA A 187 23.13 4.44 -12.50
CA ALA A 187 22.01 4.01 -13.32
C ALA A 187 22.22 4.35 -14.80
N GLY A 188 21.88 3.42 -15.69
CA GLY A 188 22.03 3.58 -17.14
C GLY A 188 21.87 2.27 -17.90
N GLU A 189 21.91 2.36 -19.21
CA GLU A 189 21.91 1.20 -20.11
C GLU A 189 23.29 0.55 -20.12
N HIS A 190 23.41 -0.62 -19.48
CA HIS A 190 24.67 -1.34 -19.33
C HIS A 190 24.67 -2.66 -20.11
N SER A 191 25.85 -3.07 -20.57
CA SER A 191 26.03 -4.40 -21.15
C SER A 191 25.94 -5.49 -20.06
N LEU A 192 25.54 -6.69 -20.46
CA LEU A 192 25.45 -7.84 -19.54
C LEU A 192 26.79 -8.16 -18.89
N ASP A 193 27.89 -8.09 -19.65
CA ASP A 193 29.25 -8.31 -19.13
C ASP A 193 29.62 -7.30 -18.03
N LEU A 194 29.20 -6.04 -18.20
CA LEU A 194 29.44 -5.00 -17.20
C LEU A 194 28.61 -5.25 -15.94
N LEU A 195 27.33 -5.62 -16.07
CA LEU A 195 26.47 -5.94 -14.93
C LEU A 195 26.96 -7.18 -14.16
N ALA A 196 27.42 -8.20 -14.88
CA ALA A 196 28.01 -9.40 -14.29
C ALA A 196 29.30 -9.06 -13.53
N HIS A 197 30.21 -8.33 -14.17
CA HIS A 197 31.47 -7.92 -13.54
C HIS A 197 31.24 -6.99 -12.33
N ASP A 198 30.29 -6.06 -12.41
CA ASP A 198 29.94 -5.18 -11.29
C ASP A 198 29.39 -5.99 -10.11
N PHE A 199 28.51 -6.97 -10.36
CA PHE A 199 28.02 -7.86 -9.31
C PHE A 199 29.15 -8.64 -8.62
N GLU A 200 30.12 -9.15 -9.37
CA GLU A 200 31.26 -9.86 -8.79
C GLU A 200 32.16 -8.94 -7.94
N LYS A 201 32.46 -7.73 -8.42
CA LYS A 201 33.39 -6.81 -7.75
C LYS A 201 32.75 -6.04 -6.61
N ASN A 202 31.46 -5.72 -6.73
CA ASN A 202 30.70 -4.88 -5.81
C ASN A 202 29.54 -5.65 -5.16
N TYR A 203 29.66 -6.98 -5.05
CA TYR A 203 28.66 -7.92 -4.49
C TYR A 203 27.92 -7.39 -3.25
N ASN A 204 28.64 -6.83 -2.28
CA ASN A 204 28.07 -6.34 -1.02
C ASN A 204 27.02 -5.23 -1.21
N MET A 205 27.06 -4.48 -2.32
CA MET A 205 26.07 -3.43 -2.62
C MET A 205 24.72 -4.01 -3.04
N TYR A 206 24.67 -5.29 -3.38
CA TYR A 206 23.48 -5.97 -3.89
C TYR A 206 22.73 -6.77 -2.83
N ILE A 207 23.39 -7.14 -1.73
CA ILE A 207 22.78 -7.91 -0.64
C ILE A 207 21.55 -7.17 -0.10
N PHE A 208 21.71 -5.91 0.31
CA PHE A 208 20.61 -5.17 0.93
C PHE A 208 19.45 -4.85 -0.03
N PRO A 209 19.66 -4.36 -1.27
CA PRO A 209 18.56 -4.17 -2.22
C PRO A 209 17.72 -5.42 -2.49
N VAL A 210 18.37 -6.58 -2.60
CA VAL A 210 17.66 -7.86 -2.82
C VAL A 210 16.79 -8.22 -1.62
N HIS A 211 17.30 -8.11 -0.38
CA HIS A 211 16.52 -8.39 0.83
C HIS A 211 15.41 -7.37 1.06
N TRP A 212 15.72 -6.09 0.89
CA TRP A 212 14.77 -5.00 1.05
C TRP A 212 13.55 -5.21 0.15
N GLN A 213 13.77 -5.55 -1.13
CA GLN A 213 12.68 -5.79 -2.06
C GLN A 213 11.78 -6.95 -1.64
N PHE A 214 12.36 -8.04 -1.10
CA PHE A 214 11.58 -9.14 -0.56
C PHE A 214 10.62 -8.64 0.54
N GLY A 215 11.14 -7.88 1.51
CA GLY A 215 10.33 -7.30 2.58
C GLY A 215 9.26 -6.31 2.10
N GLN A 216 9.51 -5.60 0.99
CA GLN A 216 8.49 -4.73 0.39
C GLN A 216 7.32 -5.51 -0.23
N LEU A 217 7.57 -6.73 -0.71
CA LEU A 217 6.57 -7.56 -1.38
C LEU A 217 5.80 -8.46 -0.40
N ASP A 218 6.50 -9.01 0.60
CA ASP A 218 5.96 -9.87 1.68
C ASP A 218 5.10 -9.04 2.64
N GLN A 219 3.82 -8.90 2.32
CA GLN A 219 2.91 -7.97 3.01
C GLN A 219 1.49 -8.53 3.17
N HIS A 220 1.12 -9.58 2.44
CA HIS A 220 -0.27 -10.02 2.30
C HIS A 220 -0.46 -11.54 2.41
N PRO A 221 -0.16 -12.13 3.59
CA PRO A 221 0.34 -11.50 4.81
C PRO A 221 1.88 -11.44 4.86
N VAL A 222 2.44 -10.80 5.89
CA VAL A 222 3.88 -10.94 6.19
C VAL A 222 4.10 -12.34 6.76
N ASP A 223 4.53 -13.29 5.93
CA ASP A 223 4.73 -14.69 6.32
C ASP A 223 6.08 -15.27 5.88
N GLY A 224 6.94 -14.48 5.23
CA GLY A 224 8.24 -14.92 4.75
C GLY A 224 8.19 -15.66 3.42
N TYR A 225 7.08 -15.54 2.68
CA TYR A 225 6.88 -16.14 1.37
C TYR A 225 6.26 -15.12 0.41
N LEU A 226 6.65 -15.16 -0.86
CA LEU A 226 6.00 -14.36 -1.90
C LEU A 226 5.04 -15.21 -2.71
N SER A 227 3.75 -14.92 -2.60
CA SER A 227 2.74 -15.49 -3.48
C SER A 227 2.78 -14.87 -4.89
N HIS A 228 2.15 -15.52 -5.88
CA HIS A 228 1.98 -14.94 -7.22
C HIS A 228 1.37 -13.53 -7.21
N THR A 229 0.47 -13.28 -6.25
CA THR A 229 -0.19 -11.99 -6.02
C THR A 229 0.80 -10.92 -5.53
N GLU A 230 1.73 -11.29 -4.65
CA GLU A 230 2.71 -10.35 -4.09
C GLU A 230 3.80 -10.01 -5.07
N LEU A 231 4.08 -10.88 -6.04
CA LEU A 231 4.98 -10.60 -7.16
C LEU A 231 4.36 -9.67 -8.22
N ALA A 232 3.07 -9.33 -8.14
CA ALA A 232 2.39 -8.48 -9.13
C ALA A 232 3.07 -7.11 -9.41
N PRO A 233 3.66 -6.40 -8.42
CA PRO A 233 4.40 -5.16 -8.69
C PRO A 233 5.60 -5.36 -9.62
N LEU A 234 6.20 -6.56 -9.63
CA LEU A 234 7.32 -6.91 -10.52
C LEU A 234 6.86 -7.26 -11.95
N ARG A 235 5.55 -7.18 -12.23
CA ARG A 235 4.97 -7.31 -13.58
C ARG A 235 4.50 -5.96 -14.14
N ALA A 236 4.86 -4.86 -13.47
CA ALA A 236 4.54 -3.51 -13.94
C ALA A 236 5.42 -3.12 -15.15
N PRO A 237 4.93 -2.25 -16.06
CA PRO A 237 5.68 -1.86 -17.27
C PRO A 237 7.02 -1.16 -17.04
N LEU A 238 7.29 -0.66 -15.83
CA LEU A 238 8.56 -0.01 -15.47
C LEU A 238 9.66 -1.02 -15.11
N ILE A 239 9.31 -2.28 -14.95
CA ILE A 239 10.23 -3.35 -14.60
C ILE A 239 10.96 -3.81 -15.86
N PRO A 240 12.29 -3.98 -15.84
CA PRO A 240 13.00 -4.49 -17.00
C PRO A 240 12.55 -5.92 -17.32
N MET A 241 12.07 -6.14 -18.55
CA MET A 241 11.64 -7.44 -19.06
C MET A 241 10.58 -8.09 -18.18
N GLU A 242 9.54 -7.31 -17.82
CA GLU A 242 8.53 -7.72 -16.84
C GLU A 242 7.75 -8.98 -17.27
N HIS A 243 7.69 -9.24 -18.57
CA HIS A 243 7.08 -10.46 -19.13
C HIS A 243 7.83 -11.75 -18.76
N CYS A 244 9.08 -11.64 -18.30
CA CYS A 244 9.87 -12.76 -17.79
C CYS A 244 9.67 -13.05 -16.30
N THR A 245 9.05 -12.14 -15.54
CA THR A 245 8.91 -12.24 -14.08
C THR A 245 8.30 -13.58 -13.63
N THR A 246 7.16 -13.98 -14.19
CA THR A 246 6.51 -15.25 -13.80
C THR A 246 7.39 -16.45 -14.13
N ARG A 247 7.93 -16.51 -15.36
CA ARG A 247 8.78 -17.63 -15.80
C ARG A 247 10.06 -17.74 -14.97
N PHE A 248 10.63 -16.61 -14.57
CA PHE A 248 11.81 -16.56 -13.71
C PHE A 248 11.50 -17.12 -12.32
N PHE A 249 10.46 -16.61 -11.65
CA PHE A 249 10.13 -17.08 -10.31
C PHE A 249 9.63 -18.52 -10.27
N GLU A 250 9.02 -19.03 -11.34
CA GLU A 250 8.76 -20.47 -11.49
C GLU A 250 10.02 -21.35 -11.52
N GLN A 251 11.18 -20.80 -11.91
CA GLN A 251 12.48 -21.49 -11.82
C GLN A 251 13.16 -21.31 -10.46
N CYS A 252 12.73 -20.30 -9.69
CA CYS A 252 13.21 -20.03 -8.33
C CYS A 252 12.48 -20.88 -7.28
N ASP A 253 11.22 -21.23 -7.53
CA ASP A 253 10.37 -22.15 -6.76
C ASP A 253 10.96 -23.58 -6.80
N ALA A 254 11.94 -23.85 -5.94
CA ALA A 254 12.77 -25.04 -5.97
C ALA A 254 12.06 -26.27 -5.38
N ASP A 255 11.20 -26.06 -4.39
CA ASP A 255 10.36 -27.12 -3.81
C ASP A 255 8.97 -27.24 -4.47
N ALA A 256 8.68 -26.36 -5.44
CA ALA A 256 7.48 -26.36 -6.27
C ALA A 256 6.17 -26.09 -5.50
N ASP A 257 6.23 -25.41 -4.35
CA ASP A 257 5.10 -25.11 -3.49
C ASP A 257 4.25 -23.91 -3.97
N LYS A 258 4.69 -23.19 -5.02
CA LYS A 258 4.07 -22.00 -5.65
C LYS A 258 4.26 -20.71 -4.86
N TYR A 259 5.12 -20.71 -3.87
CA TYR A 259 5.57 -19.57 -3.12
C TYR A 259 7.07 -19.40 -3.35
N ILE A 260 7.59 -18.19 -3.10
CA ILE A 260 9.02 -17.95 -3.13
C ILE A 260 9.46 -17.60 -1.73
N ALA A 261 10.20 -18.50 -1.07
CA ALA A 261 10.81 -18.23 0.22
C ALA A 261 11.97 -17.23 0.09
N LEU A 262 12.37 -16.60 1.20
CA LEU A 262 13.51 -15.66 1.20
C LEU A 262 14.79 -16.30 0.66
N GLU A 263 15.03 -17.56 1.02
CA GLU A 263 16.19 -18.33 0.60
C GLU A 263 16.21 -18.56 -0.91
N GLU A 264 15.05 -18.92 -1.50
CA GLU A 264 14.87 -19.11 -2.94
C GLU A 264 15.03 -17.79 -3.70
N TRP A 265 14.38 -16.73 -3.22
CA TRP A 265 14.47 -15.38 -3.76
C TRP A 265 15.93 -14.91 -3.83
N ALA A 266 16.63 -14.96 -2.70
CA ALA A 266 17.99 -14.46 -2.59
C ALA A 266 18.96 -15.28 -3.45
N THR A 267 18.81 -16.61 -3.45
CA THR A 267 19.61 -17.53 -4.28
C THR A 267 19.40 -17.25 -5.77
N CYS A 268 18.15 -16.99 -6.20
CA CYS A 268 17.84 -16.67 -7.59
C CYS A 268 18.49 -15.37 -8.08
N PHE A 269 18.76 -14.42 -7.17
CA PHE A 269 19.52 -13.21 -7.48
C PHE A 269 21.03 -13.36 -7.26
N GLY A 270 21.52 -14.56 -6.92
CA GLY A 270 22.92 -14.88 -6.74
C GLY A 270 23.51 -14.48 -5.39
N ILE A 271 22.66 -14.18 -4.40
CA ILE A 271 23.11 -13.96 -3.02
C ILE A 271 23.51 -15.30 -2.42
N LYS A 272 24.68 -15.34 -1.78
CA LYS A 272 25.23 -16.54 -1.15
C LYS A 272 24.45 -16.85 0.13
N GLU A 273 24.26 -18.13 0.42
CA GLU A 273 23.50 -18.60 1.59
C GLU A 273 23.94 -17.95 2.91
N GLN A 274 25.25 -17.78 3.14
CA GLN A 274 25.73 -17.15 4.39
C GLN A 274 25.42 -15.65 4.52
N ASP A 275 25.04 -14.99 3.43
CA ASP A 275 24.70 -13.56 3.37
C ASP A 275 23.18 -13.35 3.34
N ILE A 276 22.39 -14.43 3.44
CA ILE A 276 20.92 -14.37 3.56
C ILE A 276 20.57 -14.09 5.01
N ASP A 277 19.95 -12.93 5.25
CA ASP A 277 19.71 -12.42 6.60
C ASP A 277 18.30 -11.84 6.71
N LYS A 278 17.48 -12.46 7.57
CA LYS A 278 16.11 -12.01 7.87
C LYS A 278 16.09 -10.65 8.55
N ASP A 279 17.18 -10.24 9.20
CA ASP A 279 17.32 -8.90 9.75
C ASP A 279 17.54 -7.85 8.65
N LEU A 280 17.48 -8.16 7.35
CA LEU A 280 17.58 -7.18 6.26
C LEU A 280 16.25 -6.89 5.56
N ILE A 281 15.16 -7.53 5.96
CA ILE A 281 13.82 -7.36 5.35
C ILE A 281 12.96 -6.28 6.04
N PHE A 282 13.50 -5.62 7.08
CA PHE A 282 12.82 -4.56 7.84
C PHE A 282 12.70 -3.24 7.08
#